data_AF-A0A1Q8AKG9-F1
#
_entry.id   AF-A0A1Q8AKG9-F1
#
_cell.length_a   1.000
_cell.length_b   1.000
_cell.length_c   1.000
_cell.angle_alpha   90.00
_cell.angle_beta   90.00
_cell.angle_gamma   90.00
#
_symmetry.space_group_name_H-M   'P 1'
#
loop_
_entity.id
_entity.type
_entity.pdbx_description
1 polymer ?
#
loop_
_entity_poly.entity_id
_entity_poly.type
_entity_poly.pdbx_seq_one_letter_code
_entity_poly.pdbx_strand_id
1 'polypeptide(L)'
;MNARVATLVAVAALASASPSFADARRDAKAQVEFGINVAQRSLWREAIYRWEKAVEIDPTYAAAFNDLAIAYEHEGQLEKARKAYEKALELDPNNSQVRQNYELFKEINDRTGSGKDKP
;
A
#
# COMPACT_ATOMS: atom_id res chain seq x y z
N MET A 1 -58.54 13.47 -35.33
CA MET A 1 -57.81 13.66 -34.05
C MET A 1 -57.45 12.28 -33.54
N ASN A 2 -56.21 11.80 -33.73
CA ASN A 2 -55.69 10.56 -33.13
C ASN A 2 -54.19 10.71 -32.89
N ALA A 3 -53.74 10.11 -31.79
CA ALA A 3 -52.65 10.57 -30.94
C ALA A 3 -51.23 10.39 -31.51
N ARG A 4 -50.36 11.26 -31.00
CA ARG A 4 -48.96 11.49 -31.37
C ARG A 4 -48.10 10.24 -31.15
N VAL A 5 -47.26 9.95 -32.14
CA VAL A 5 -46.16 8.98 -32.08
C VAL A 5 -45.16 9.47 -31.02
N ALA A 6 -45.01 8.71 -29.93
CA ALA A 6 -44.00 8.95 -28.92
C ALA A 6 -42.75 8.12 -29.26
N THR A 7 -41.74 8.79 -29.80
CA THR A 7 -40.42 8.21 -30.07
C THR A 7 -39.65 8.07 -28.75
N LEU A 8 -39.44 6.83 -28.30
CA LEU A 8 -38.56 6.53 -27.17
C LEU A 8 -37.10 6.59 -27.65
N VAL A 9 -36.39 7.66 -27.29
CA VAL A 9 -34.93 7.72 -27.42
C VAL A 9 -34.35 6.96 -26.23
N ALA A 10 -33.81 5.77 -26.49
CA ALA A 10 -33.03 5.02 -25.51
C ALA A 10 -31.68 5.73 -25.30
N VAL A 11 -31.49 6.32 -24.12
CA VAL A 11 -30.21 6.86 -23.69
C VAL A 11 -29.27 5.68 -23.38
N ALA A 12 -28.19 5.55 -24.13
CA ALA A 12 -27.14 4.58 -23.85
C ALA A 12 -26.41 4.95 -22.55
N ALA A 13 -26.62 4.16 -21.50
CA ALA A 13 -25.82 4.25 -20.29
C ALA A 13 -24.44 3.64 -20.57
N LEU A 14 -23.41 4.48 -20.69
CA LEU A 14 -22.02 4.03 -20.63
C LEU A 14 -21.77 3.51 -19.22
N ALA A 15 -21.71 2.20 -19.06
CA ALA A 15 -21.32 1.57 -17.81
C ALA A 15 -19.83 1.86 -17.54
N SER A 16 -19.54 2.92 -16.79
CA SER A 16 -18.26 3.05 -16.10
C SER A 16 -18.25 2.02 -14.97
N ALA A 17 -17.93 0.77 -15.29
CA ALA A 17 -17.79 -0.29 -14.29
C ALA A 17 -16.61 0.06 -13.38
N SER A 18 -16.89 0.52 -12.17
CA SER A 18 -15.87 0.60 -11.13
C SER A 18 -15.26 -0.80 -10.94
N PRO A 19 -13.92 -0.93 -10.83
CA PRO A 19 -13.28 -2.22 -10.63
C PRO A 19 -13.94 -2.96 -9.47
N SER A 20 -14.19 -4.25 -9.63
CA SER A 20 -14.64 -5.06 -8.50
C SER A 20 -13.52 -5.08 -7.45
N PHE A 21 -13.88 -5.28 -6.18
CA PHE A 21 -12.87 -5.45 -5.12
C PHE A 21 -11.88 -6.58 -5.42
N ALA A 22 -12.30 -7.61 -6.18
CA ALA A 22 -11.43 -8.70 -6.61
C ALA A 22 -10.42 -8.26 -7.67
N ASP A 23 -10.79 -7.35 -8.57
CA ASP A 23 -9.88 -6.79 -9.58
C ASP A 23 -8.88 -5.83 -8.95
N ALA A 24 -9.33 -4.96 -8.04
CA ALA A 24 -8.45 -4.08 -7.28
C ALA A 24 -7.38 -4.86 -6.49
N ARG A 25 -7.77 -5.95 -5.81
CA ARG A 25 -6.81 -6.79 -5.09
C ARG A 25 -5.77 -7.44 -6.02
N ARG A 26 -6.17 -7.85 -7.22
CA ARG A 26 -5.25 -8.41 -8.23
C ARG A 26 -4.24 -7.37 -8.69
N ASP A 27 -4.70 -6.16 -8.99
CA ASP A 27 -3.84 -5.06 -9.43
C ASP A 27 -2.87 -4.63 -8.32
N ALA A 28 -3.35 -4.55 -7.07
CA ALA A 28 -2.49 -4.29 -5.91
C ALA A 28 -1.41 -5.36 -5.75
N LYS A 29 -1.77 -6.65 -5.86
CA LYS A 29 -0.82 -7.77 -5.80
C LYS A 29 0.24 -7.66 -6.89
N ALA A 30 -0.14 -7.32 -8.11
CA ALA A 30 0.81 -7.15 -9.21
C ALA A 30 1.81 -6.01 -8.93
N GLN A 31 1.37 -4.90 -8.34
CA GLN A 31 2.28 -3.83 -7.91
C GLN A 31 3.22 -4.31 -6.79
N VAL A 32 2.75 -5.10 -5.82
CA VAL A 32 3.59 -5.68 -4.76
C VAL A 32 4.67 -6.59 -5.33
N GLU A 33 4.29 -7.53 -6.21
CA GLU A 33 5.22 -8.48 -6.82
C GLU A 33 6.29 -7.75 -7.65
N PHE A 34 5.90 -6.72 -8.40
CA PHE A 34 6.85 -5.88 -9.12
C PHE A 34 7.79 -5.15 -8.16
N GLY A 35 7.26 -4.56 -7.08
CA GLY A 35 8.03 -3.88 -6.03
C GLY A 35 9.12 -4.79 -5.44
N ILE A 36 8.76 -6.03 -5.11
CA ILE A 36 9.69 -7.05 -4.61
C ILE A 36 10.79 -7.33 -5.65
N ASN A 37 10.44 -7.51 -6.93
CA ASN A 37 11.41 -7.80 -7.98
C ASN A 37 12.43 -6.67 -8.17
N VAL A 38 11.99 -5.41 -8.13
CA VAL A 38 12.91 -4.28 -8.30
C VAL A 38 13.72 -4.00 -7.04
N ALA A 39 13.17 -4.26 -5.84
CA ALA A 39 13.93 -4.19 -4.58
C ALA A 39 15.07 -5.22 -4.54
N GLN A 40 14.86 -6.43 -5.05
CA GLN A 40 15.92 -7.44 -5.21
C GLN A 40 17.08 -6.98 -6.11
N ARG A 41 16.83 -5.98 -6.96
CA ARG A 41 17.83 -5.33 -7.82
C ARG A 41 18.36 -4.03 -7.22
N SER A 42 18.10 -3.79 -5.94
CA SER A 42 18.46 -2.59 -5.17
C SER A 42 17.84 -1.29 -5.69
N LEU A 43 16.75 -1.37 -6.46
CA LEU A 43 16.01 -0.22 -6.98
C LEU A 43 14.94 0.23 -5.98
N TRP A 44 15.36 0.63 -4.78
CA TRP A 44 14.48 0.89 -3.63
C TRP A 44 13.44 1.99 -3.87
N ARG A 45 13.79 3.05 -4.62
CA ARG A 45 12.83 4.12 -4.94
C ARG A 45 11.69 3.64 -5.84
N GLU A 46 11.99 2.79 -6.82
CA GLU A 46 10.96 2.18 -7.66
C GLU A 46 10.12 1.19 -6.85
N ALA A 47 10.74 0.43 -5.95
CA ALA A 47 10.02 -0.46 -5.05
C ALA A 47 9.02 0.30 -4.18
N ILE A 48 9.43 1.41 -3.57
CA ILE A 48 8.56 2.31 -2.79
C ILE A 48 7.40 2.78 -3.66
N TYR A 49 7.66 3.32 -4.85
CA TYR A 49 6.61 3.79 -5.75
C TYR A 49 5.56 2.70 -6.04
N ARG A 50 6.02 1.47 -6.26
CA ARG A 50 5.15 0.33 -6.58
C ARG A 50 4.32 -0.09 -5.37
N TRP A 51 4.93 -0.17 -4.20
CA TRP A 51 4.19 -0.50 -2.98
C TRP A 51 3.25 0.63 -2.55
N GLU A 52 3.57 1.90 -2.79
CA GLU A 52 2.64 3.03 -2.63
C GLU A 52 1.41 2.86 -3.53
N LYS A 53 1.62 2.50 -4.81
CA LYS A 53 0.50 2.20 -5.72
C LYS A 53 -0.31 1.01 -5.24
N ALA A 54 0.32 -0.03 -4.69
CA ALA A 54 -0.39 -1.18 -4.14
C ALA A 54 -1.35 -0.78 -3.02
N VAL A 55 -0.91 0.05 -2.07
CA VAL A 55 -1.75 0.49 -0.94
C VAL A 55 -2.79 1.55 -1.33
N GLU A 56 -2.56 2.31 -2.41
CA GLU A 56 -3.59 3.16 -3.02
C GLU A 56 -4.72 2.33 -3.64
N ILE A 57 -4.38 1.21 -4.30
CA ILE A 57 -5.35 0.32 -4.96
C ILE A 57 -6.09 -0.54 -3.92
N ASP A 58 -5.36 -1.13 -2.97
CA ASP A 58 -5.92 -1.92 -1.86
C ASP A 58 -5.34 -1.43 -0.52
N PRO A 59 -6.04 -0.48 0.15
CA PRO A 59 -5.64 0.03 1.46
C PRO A 59 -5.69 -1.00 2.59
N THR A 60 -6.14 -2.23 2.31
CA THR A 60 -6.20 -3.33 3.29
C THR A 60 -5.07 -4.35 3.11
N TYR A 61 -4.16 -4.12 2.16
CA TYR A 61 -3.06 -5.03 1.87
C TYR A 61 -1.92 -4.89 2.90
N ALA A 62 -2.06 -5.56 4.05
CA ALA A 62 -1.11 -5.48 5.16
C ALA A 62 0.35 -5.73 4.77
N ALA A 63 0.61 -6.72 3.90
CA ALA A 63 1.98 -7.03 3.46
C ALA A 63 2.63 -5.88 2.66
N ALA A 64 1.86 -5.14 1.86
CA ALA A 64 2.39 -3.99 1.11
C ALA A 64 2.85 -2.86 2.04
N PHE A 65 2.13 -2.64 3.15
CA PHE A 65 2.57 -1.70 4.19
C PHE A 65 3.84 -2.17 4.90
N ASN A 66 4.00 -3.47 5.15
CA ASN A 66 5.26 -4.01 5.70
C ASN A 66 6.43 -3.80 4.74
N ASP A 67 6.24 -4.05 3.44
CA ASP A 67 7.29 -3.84 2.44
C ASP A 67 7.65 -2.35 2.31
N LEU A 68 6.66 -1.45 2.33
CA LEU A 68 6.90 0.00 2.42
C LEU A 68 7.71 0.38 3.65
N ALA A 69 7.41 -0.20 4.80
CA ALA A 69 8.09 0.12 6.04
C ALA A 69 9.59 -0.22 5.96
N ILE A 70 9.92 -1.41 5.48
CA ILE A 70 11.31 -1.86 5.25
C ILE A 70 12.02 -0.94 4.24
N ALA A 71 11.32 -0.55 3.17
CA ALA A 71 11.89 0.32 2.15
C ALA A 71 12.17 1.74 2.66
N TYR A 72 11.25 2.28 3.47
CA TYR A 72 11.44 3.57 4.12
C TYR A 72 12.55 3.54 5.15
N GLU A 73 12.71 2.44 5.88
CA GLU A 73 13.86 2.22 6.76
C GLU A 73 15.18 2.28 5.96
N HIS A 74 15.25 1.57 4.83
CA HIS A 74 16.42 1.58 3.95
C HIS A 74 16.77 2.99 3.43
N GLU A 75 15.77 3.83 3.12
CA GLU A 75 15.97 5.21 2.69
C GLU A 75 16.12 6.22 3.86
N GLY A 76 16.13 5.75 5.12
CA GLY A 76 16.24 6.60 6.31
C GLY A 76 15.00 7.44 6.63
N GLN A 77 13.85 7.14 6.02
CA GLN A 77 12.57 7.82 6.25
C GLN A 77 11.83 7.19 7.45
N LEU A 78 12.46 7.28 8.62
CA LEU A 78 12.07 6.51 9.83
C LEU A 78 10.63 6.75 10.29
N GLU A 79 10.14 8.00 10.22
CA GLU A 79 8.74 8.31 10.57
C GLU A 79 7.73 7.68 9.62
N LYS A 80 8.06 7.57 8.32
CA LYS A 80 7.19 6.87 7.36
C LYS A 80 7.24 5.36 7.59
N ALA A 81 8.42 4.81 7.89
CA ALA A 81 8.57 3.41 8.23
C ALA A 81 7.70 3.02 9.44
N ARG A 82 7.76 3.81 10.52
CA ARG A 82 6.92 3.64 11.71
C ARG A 82 5.43 3.56 11.37
N LYS A 83 4.92 4.56 10.65
CA LYS A 83 3.50 4.62 10.26
C LYS A 83 3.08 3.43 9.40
N ALA A 84 3.95 2.98 8.50
CA ALA A 84 3.68 1.84 7.65
C ALA A 84 3.65 0.52 8.45
N TYR A 85 4.58 0.30 9.38
CA TYR A 85 4.53 -0.85 10.30
C TYR A 85 3.28 -0.86 11.17
N GLU A 86 2.91 0.30 11.74
CA GLU A 86 1.69 0.45 12.55
C GLU A 86 0.45 0.12 11.73
N LYS A 87 0.37 0.61 10.48
CA LYS A 87 -0.76 0.29 9.61
C LYS A 87 -0.81 -1.19 9.23
N ALA A 88 0.33 -1.83 8.96
CA ALA A 88 0.39 -3.25 8.68
C ALA A 88 -0.14 -4.09 9.87
N LEU A 89 0.23 -3.73 11.11
CA LEU A 89 -0.26 -4.40 12.33
C LEU A 89 -1.71 -4.04 12.68
N GLU A 90 -2.20 -2.86 12.31
CA GLU A 90 -3.63 -2.52 12.42
C GLU A 90 -4.48 -3.44 11.54
N LEU A 91 -4.01 -3.71 10.32
CA LEU A 91 -4.69 -4.56 9.34
C LEU A 91 -4.56 -6.06 9.64
N ASP A 92 -3.39 -6.50 10.11
CA ASP A 92 -3.13 -7.88 10.52
C ASP A 92 -2.37 -7.93 11.87
N PRO A 93 -3.09 -7.84 13.00
CA PRO A 93 -2.48 -7.80 14.33
C PRO A 93 -1.71 -9.06 14.71
N ASN A 94 -2.02 -10.19 14.07
CA ASN A 94 -1.44 -11.49 14.37
C ASN A 94 -0.24 -11.82 13.46
N ASN A 95 0.17 -10.90 12.59
CA ASN A 95 1.32 -11.10 11.73
C ASN A 95 2.63 -11.07 12.52
N SER A 96 3.19 -12.26 12.78
CA SER A 96 4.45 -12.39 13.51
C SER A 96 5.63 -11.76 12.79
N GLN A 97 5.65 -11.81 11.45
CA GLN A 97 6.74 -11.24 10.66
C GLN A 97 6.75 -9.71 10.76
N VAL A 98 5.59 -9.06 10.56
CA VAL A 98 5.48 -7.60 10.69
C VAL A 98 5.85 -7.16 12.10
N ARG A 99 5.42 -7.90 13.12
CA ARG A 99 5.76 -7.62 14.51
C ARG A 99 7.27 -7.69 14.73
N GLN A 100 7.93 -8.75 14.27
CA GLN A 100 9.38 -8.91 14.38
C GLN A 100 10.13 -7.77 13.68
N ASN A 101 9.71 -7.41 12.46
CA ASN A 101 10.31 -6.30 11.71
C ASN A 101 10.15 -4.98 12.46
N TYR A 102 8.95 -4.70 13.00
CA TYR A 102 8.70 -3.45 13.72
C TYR A 102 9.46 -3.37 15.05
N GLU A 103 9.56 -4.48 15.79
CA GLU A 103 10.38 -4.52 17.00
C GLU A 103 11.86 -4.26 16.70
N LEU A 104 12.41 -4.87 15.64
CA LEU A 104 13.79 -4.63 15.21
C LEU A 104 14.01 -3.17 14.80
N PHE A 105 13.09 -2.60 14.02
CA PHE A 105 13.12 -1.19 13.63
C PHE A 105 13.16 -0.27 14.88
N LYS A 106 12.30 -0.52 15.87
CA LYS A 106 12.28 0.27 17.12
C LYS A 106 13.60 0.14 17.87
N GLU A 107 14.13 -1.07 18.02
CA GLU A 107 15.40 -1.29 18.73
C GLU A 107 16.56 -0.52 18.06
N ILE A 108 16.67 -0.59 16.73
CA ILE A 108 17.70 0.11 15.97
C ILE A 108 17.53 1.63 16.09
N ASN A 109 16.30 2.13 15.98
CA ASN A 109 16.02 3.57 16.07
C ASN A 109 16.23 4.12 17.48
N ASP A 110 15.85 3.38 18.52
CA ASP A 110 16.03 3.82 19.91
C ASP A 110 17.51 3.86 20.29
N ARG A 111 18.31 2.89 19.80
CA ARG A 111 19.77 2.88 19.98
C ARG A 111 20.47 4.03 19.26
N THR A 112 19.98 4.42 18.08
CA THR A 112 20.58 5.49 17.27
C THR A 112 20.06 6.89 17.66
N GLY A 113 18.84 7.00 18.20
CA GLY A 113 18.25 8.22 18.74
C GLY A 113 18.74 8.59 20.14
N SER A 114 19.12 7.62 20.98
CA SER A 114 19.62 7.84 22.35
C SER A 114 20.94 8.62 22.45
N GLY A 115 21.59 8.93 21.33
CA GLY A 115 22.81 9.75 21.28
C GLY A 115 22.57 11.26 21.05
N LYS A 116 21.34 11.70 20.76
CA LYS A 116 21.07 13.11 20.39
C LYS A 116 20.32 13.93 21.45
N ASP A 117 19.68 13.29 22.42
CA ASP A 117 18.79 13.95 23.39
C ASP A 117 19.08 13.62 24.87
N LYS A 118 20.33 13.32 25.25
CA LYS A 118 20.70 13.38 26.68
C LYS A 118 21.17 14.80 27.03
N PRO A 119 20.50 15.52 27.96
CA PRO A 119 21.02 16.76 28.51
C PRO A 119 22.35 16.53 29.26
#